data_AF-A0A0F9EQY0-F1
#
_entry.id   AF-A0A0F9EQY0-F1
#
_cell.length_a   1.000
_cell.length_b   1.000
_cell.length_c   1.000
_cell.angle_alpha   90.00
_cell.angle_beta   90.00
_cell.angle_gamma   90.00
#
_symmetry.space_group_name_H-M   'P 1'
#
loop_
_entity.id
_entity.type
_entity.pdbx_description
1 polymer ?
#
loop_
_entity_poly.entity_id
_entity_poly.type
_entity_poly.pdbx_seq_one_letter_code
_entity_poly.pdbx_strand_id
1 'polypeptide(L)' 'KELIWKEAKIIASRVSHGEYPLIIENLAANLLNPDVLISAVFPAERIQEAFEAIEKDPAKYLKILLEF' A
#
# COMPACT_ATOMS: atom_id res chain seq x y z
N LYS A 1 -28.64 13.19 -6.32
CA LYS A 1 -29.49 13.75 -5.24
C LYS A 1 -29.18 13.11 -3.87
N GLU A 2 -28.81 11.83 -3.80
CA GLU A 2 -28.58 11.14 -2.51
C GLU A 2 -27.52 11.76 -1.59
N LEU A 3 -26.37 12.18 -2.12
CA LEU A 3 -25.31 12.81 -1.32
C LEU A 3 -25.77 14.11 -0.66
N ILE A 4 -26.61 14.89 -1.34
CA ILE A 4 -27.14 16.17 -0.85
C ILE A 4 -28.13 15.92 0.28
N TRP A 5 -29.02 14.93 0.14
CA TRP A 5 -30.06 14.63 1.12
C TRP A 5 -29.51 13.99 2.40
N LYS A 6 -28.33 13.38 2.32
CA LYS A 6 -27.60 12.78 3.44
C LYS A 6 -26.46 13.65 3.97
N GLU A 7 -26.31 14.88 3.44
CA GLU A 7 -25.21 15.78 3.79
C GLU A 7 -23.82 15.11 3.73
N ALA A 8 -23.64 14.26 2.73
CA ALA A 8 -22.43 13.46 2.60
C ALA A 8 -21.21 14.34 2.34
N LYS A 9 -20.09 14.03 3.01
CA LYS A 9 -18.81 14.74 2.85
C LYS A 9 -17.92 14.03 1.85
N ILE A 10 -17.30 14.80 0.97
CA ILE A 10 -16.21 14.34 0.11
C ILE A 10 -14.90 14.80 0.75
N ILE A 11 -14.05 13.86 1.14
CA ILE A 11 -12.76 14.12 1.78
C ILE A 11 -11.67 13.59 0.85
N ALA A 12 -10.65 14.40 0.59
CA ALA A 12 -9.46 14.00 -0.14
C ALA A 12 -8.30 13.73 0.84
N SER A 13 -7.40 12.83 0.47
CA SER A 13 -6.20 12.51 1.27
C SER A 13 -4.98 12.40 0.36
N ARG A 14 -3.81 12.81 0.87
CA ARG A 14 -2.52 12.68 0.19
C ARG A 14 -1.51 12.07 1.14
N VAL A 15 -1.29 10.77 1.00
CA VAL A 15 -0.25 9.97 1.66
C VAL A 15 -0.33 10.00 3.20
N SER A 16 0.22 11.03 3.84
CA SER A 16 0.37 11.11 5.29
C SER A 16 0.56 12.56 5.76
N HIS A 17 0.02 12.89 6.93
CA HIS A 17 0.22 14.10 7.72
C HIS A 17 0.73 13.76 9.14
N GLY A 18 1.77 12.92 9.25
CA GLY A 18 2.44 12.63 10.52
C GLY A 18 1.98 11.35 11.23
N GLU A 19 1.31 10.44 10.55
CA GLU A 19 0.72 9.22 11.12
C GLU A 19 1.73 8.09 11.35
N TYR A 20 2.99 8.23 10.93
CA TYR A 20 4.01 7.19 11.08
C TYR A 20 4.15 6.63 12.51
N PRO A 21 4.20 7.44 13.59
CA PRO A 21 4.29 6.93 14.96
C PRO A 21 3.11 6.01 15.32
N LEU A 22 1.89 6.42 14.96
CA LEU A 22 0.68 5.63 15.18
C LEU A 22 0.72 4.29 14.43
N ILE A 23 1.20 4.28 13.19
CA ILE A 23 1.31 3.04 12.41
C ILE A 23 2.33 2.08 13.02
N ILE A 24 3.46 2.60 13.53
CA ILE A 24 4.47 1.78 14.23
C ILE A 24 3.88 1.15 15.50
N GLU A 25 3.13 1.93 16.30
CA GLU A 25 2.44 1.42 17.49
C GLU A 25 1.43 0.32 17.14
N ASN A 26 0.64 0.53 16.08
CA ASN A 26 -0.33 -0.46 15.62
C ASN A 26 0.33 -1.75 15.11
N LEU A 27 1.47 -1.66 14.43
CA LEU A 27 2.27 -2.81 14.01
C LEU A 27 2.81 -3.57 15.24
N ALA A 28 3.38 -2.86 16.21
CA ALA A 28 3.89 -3.47 17.44
C ALA A 28 2.78 -4.15 18.26
N ALA A 29 1.56 -3.62 18.19
CA ALA A 29 0.37 -4.20 18.81
C ALA A 29 -0.27 -5.35 18.01
N ASN A 30 0.33 -5.78 16.89
CA ASN A 30 -0.22 -6.78 15.95
C ASN A 30 -1.64 -6.44 15.43
N LEU A 31 -1.99 -5.16 15.37
CA LEU A 31 -3.26 -4.69 14.81
C LEU A 31 -3.22 -4.63 13.28
N LEU A 32 -2.02 -4.68 12.71
CA LEU A 32 -1.77 -4.65 11.27
C LEU A 32 -0.85 -5.81 10.90
N ASN A 33 -1.17 -6.47 9.78
CA ASN A 33 -0.33 -7.51 9.18
C ASN A 33 -0.06 -7.13 7.72
N PRO A 34 0.94 -6.28 7.43
CA PRO A 34 1.25 -5.86 6.07
C PRO A 34 1.87 -6.97 5.22
N ASP A 35 2.37 -8.05 5.83
CA ASP A 35 3.06 -9.12 5.11
C ASP A 35 2.15 -9.82 4.10
N VAL A 36 0.84 -9.88 4.38
CA VAL A 36 -0.15 -10.46 3.46
C VAL A 36 -0.33 -9.65 2.17
N LEU A 37 0.14 -8.40 2.14
CA LEU A 37 0.11 -7.56 0.94
C LEU A 37 1.30 -7.86 0.02
N ILE A 38 2.38 -8.44 0.55
CA ILE A 38 3.60 -8.73 -0.20
C ILE A 38 3.34 -9.92 -1.13
N SER A 39 3.23 -9.65 -2.41
CA SER A 39 3.00 -10.66 -3.46
C SER A 39 4.29 -11.22 -4.07
N ALA A 40 5.41 -10.50 -3.95
CA ALA A 40 6.72 -10.95 -4.42
C ALA A 40 7.87 -10.19 -3.75
N VAL A 41 9.05 -10.81 -3.73
CA VAL A 41 10.32 -10.20 -3.33
C VAL A 41 11.32 -10.40 -4.47
N PHE A 42 11.98 -9.33 -4.88
CA PHE A 42 13.02 -9.34 -5.89
C PHE A 42 14.33 -8.85 -5.27
N PRO A 43 15.49 -9.39 -5.68
CA PRO A 43 16.76 -8.78 -5.33
C PRO A 43 16.89 -7.41 -6.01
N ALA A 44 17.50 -6.44 -5.34
CA ALA A 44 17.58 -5.05 -5.81
C ALA A 44 18.29 -4.91 -7.16
N GLU A 45 19.22 -5.81 -7.49
CA GLU A 45 19.89 -5.87 -8.79
C GLU A 45 18.92 -6.12 -9.96
N ARG A 46 17.73 -6.67 -9.68
CA ARG A 46 16.67 -6.97 -10.65
C ARG A 46 15.51 -5.98 -10.59
N ILE A 47 15.76 -4.74 -10.14
CA ILE A 47 14.73 -3.70 -10.01
C ILE A 47 13.95 -3.46 -11.32
N GLN A 48 14.62 -3.48 -12.47
CA GLN A 48 13.98 -3.28 -13.77
C GLN A 48 12.94 -4.38 -14.04
N GLU A 49 13.28 -5.64 -13.77
CA GLU A 49 12.38 -6.77 -13.96
C GLU A 49 11.18 -6.71 -13.00
N ALA A 50 11.38 -6.19 -11.78
CA ALA A 50 10.29 -5.99 -10.83
C ALA A 50 9.25 -4.96 -11.33
N PHE A 51 9.71 -3.87 -11.96
CA PHE A 51 8.81 -2.89 -12.58
C PHE A 51 8.07 -3.48 -13.79
N GLU A 52 8.79 -4.14 -14.69
CA GLU A 52 8.19 -4.79 -15.87
C GLU A 52 7.16 -5.86 -15.49
N ALA A 53 7.38 -6.58 -14.38
CA ALA A 53 6.44 -7.56 -13.86
C ALA A 53 5.09 -6.92 -13.47
N ILE A 54 5.11 -5.74 -12.83
CA ILE A 54 3.89 -4.99 -12.45
C ILE A 54 3.17 -4.49 -13.71
N GLU A 55 3.90 -3.96 -14.68
CA GLU A 55 3.30 -3.45 -15.93
C GLU A 55 2.66 -4.56 -16.76
N LYS A 56 3.32 -5.73 -16.82
CA LYS A 56 2.85 -6.88 -17.61
C LYS A 56 1.61 -7.55 -17.02
N ASP A 57 1.55 -7.67 -15.69
CA ASP A 57 0.45 -8.34 -15.00
C ASP A 57 0.08 -7.64 -13.69
N PRO A 58 -0.59 -6.47 -13.77
CA PRO A 58 -0.88 -5.65 -12.60
C PRO A 58 -1.87 -6.29 -11.63
N ALA A 59 -2.68 -7.26 -12.09
CA ALA A 59 -3.63 -7.97 -11.23
C ALA A 59 -2.94 -9.03 -10.36
N LYS A 60 -1.79 -9.54 -10.79
CA LYS A 60 -1.02 -10.56 -10.07
C LYS A 60 -0.21 -10.00 -8.91
N TYR A 61 0.29 -8.78 -9.02
CA TYR A 61 1.18 -8.17 -8.03
C TYR A 61 0.46 -7.09 -7.23
N LEU A 62 0.32 -7.31 -5.92
CA LEU A 62 -0.27 -6.36 -4.99
C LEU A 62 0.79 -5.41 -4.41
N LYS A 63 1.90 -5.98 -3.91
CA LYS A 63 3.09 -5.24 -3.46
C LYS A 63 4.34 -6.08 -3.74
N ILE A 64 5.34 -5.45 -4.35
CA ILE A 64 6.67 -6.03 -4.52
C ILE A 64 7.63 -5.35 -3.54
N LEU A 65 8.48 -6.14 -2.87
CA LEU A 65 9.62 -5.66 -2.09
C LEU A 65 10.93 -5.89 -2.83
N LEU A 66 11.89 -5.01 -2.58
CA LEU A 66 13.27 -5.15 -3.03
C LEU A 66 14.15 -5.48 -1.83
N GLU A 67 14.93 -6.56 -1.95
CA GLU A 67 15.91 -7.00 -0.95
C GLU A 67 17.31 -6.55 -1.38
N PHE A 68 18.09 -5.99 -0.45
CA PHE A 68 19.39 -5.36 -0.68
C PHE A 68 20.50 -6.09 0.07
#